data_AF-A0A350XGA2-F1
#
_entry.id   AF-A0A350XGA2-F1
#
_cell.length_a   1.000
_cell.length_b   1.000
_cell.length_c   1.000
_cell.angle_alpha   90.00
_cell.angle_beta   90.00
_cell.angle_gamma   90.00
#
_symmetry.space_group_name_H-M   'P 1'
#
loop_
_entity.id
_entity.type
_entity.pdbx_description
1 polymer ?
#
loop_
_entity_poly.entity_id
_entity_poly.type
_entity_poly.pdbx_seq_one_letter_code
_entity_poly.pdbx_strand_id
1 'polypeptide(L)'
;MASRQSTSMNENFSWLHRGVSEIFPDKPDTDNPDENLIQRLIQTDRPLRVKLGIDPTGSDIHLGHSIPVRKMRAFQDAGHTAVLIIGDFTARIGDPTGKSEVRQQLTPEQVAKNAQTYLAQVRPILDFDTPGRLEVR
;
A
#
# COMPACT_ATOMS: atom_id res chain seq x y z
N MET A 1 -0.83 -13.94 -34.13
CA MET A 1 -0.99 -14.71 -32.87
C MET A 1 -0.59 -13.93 -31.62
N ALA A 2 0.26 -12.90 -31.69
CA ALA A 2 0.66 -12.06 -30.55
C ALA A 2 -0.50 -11.28 -29.87
N SER A 3 -1.56 -10.90 -30.60
CA SER A 3 -2.61 -10.03 -30.05
C SER A 3 -3.57 -10.71 -29.07
N ARG A 4 -3.67 -12.05 -29.05
CA ARG A 4 -4.52 -12.76 -28.07
C ARG A 4 -3.81 -12.97 -26.73
N GLN A 5 -2.47 -13.08 -26.74
CA GLN A 5 -1.67 -13.23 -25.51
C GLN A 5 -1.57 -11.91 -24.73
N SER A 6 -1.41 -10.77 -25.41
CA SER A 6 -1.35 -9.46 -24.75
C SER A 6 -2.67 -9.07 -24.09
N THR A 7 -3.82 -9.37 -24.72
CA THR A 7 -5.15 -9.12 -24.12
C THR A 7 -5.39 -9.98 -22.88
N SER A 8 -5.03 -11.27 -22.92
CA SER A 8 -5.16 -12.19 -21.78
C SER A 8 -4.25 -11.81 -20.61
N MET A 9 -3.03 -11.33 -20.86
CA MET A 9 -2.13 -10.83 -19.82
C MET A 9 -2.66 -9.55 -19.17
N ASN A 10 -3.20 -8.61 -19.96
CA ASN A 10 -3.78 -7.38 -19.42
C ASN A 10 -5.04 -7.62 -18.58
N GLU A 11 -5.85 -8.64 -18.91
CA GLU A 11 -6.99 -9.04 -18.09
C GLU A 11 -6.55 -9.51 -16.68
N ASN A 12 -5.46 -10.27 -16.59
CA ASN A 12 -4.90 -10.76 -15.32
C ASN A 12 -4.43 -9.63 -14.39
N PHE A 13 -4.06 -8.46 -14.94
CA PHE A 13 -3.56 -7.31 -14.17
C PHE A 13 -4.57 -6.16 -14.09
N SER A 14 -5.82 -6.35 -14.54
CA SER A 14 -6.89 -5.34 -14.46
C SER A 14 -7.12 -4.80 -13.03
N TRP A 15 -6.82 -5.61 -12.01
CA TRP A 15 -6.89 -5.21 -10.61
C TRP A 15 -5.88 -4.12 -10.23
N LEU A 16 -4.78 -3.94 -10.96
CA LEU A 16 -3.80 -2.87 -10.72
C LEU A 16 -4.44 -1.50 -10.92
N HIS A 17 -5.16 -1.31 -12.03
CA HIS A 17 -5.72 -0.02 -12.42
C HIS A 17 -7.03 0.34 -11.69
N ARG A 18 -7.78 -0.66 -11.20
CA ARG A 18 -9.04 -0.40 -10.47
C ARG A 18 -8.79 0.46 -9.23
N GLY A 19 -9.43 1.62 -9.17
CA GLY A 19 -9.37 2.53 -8.03
C GLY A 19 -8.02 3.23 -7.85
N VAL A 20 -7.19 3.25 -8.90
CA VAL A 20 -5.88 3.92 -8.92
C VAL A 20 -5.95 5.07 -9.91
N SER A 21 -5.56 6.27 -9.47
CA SER A 21 -5.52 7.46 -10.32
C SER A 21 -4.32 7.46 -11.27
N GLU A 22 -3.19 6.93 -10.82
CA GLU A 22 -1.92 6.93 -11.55
C GLU A 22 -1.04 5.77 -11.08
N ILE A 23 -0.36 5.14 -12.03
CA ILE A 23 0.79 4.27 -11.79
C ILE A 23 1.96 4.97 -12.46
N PHE A 24 3.07 5.12 -11.74
CA PHE A 24 4.25 5.78 -12.28
C PHE A 24 5.52 5.01 -11.88
N PRO A 25 6.43 4.75 -12.83
CA PRO A 25 6.27 4.93 -14.29
C PRO A 25 5.33 3.88 -14.90
N ASP A 26 4.64 4.25 -15.99
CA ASP A 26 3.71 3.36 -16.73
C ASP A 26 3.92 3.48 -18.25
N LYS A 27 5.08 3.05 -18.73
CA LYS A 27 5.33 2.93 -20.18
C LYS A 27 4.83 1.56 -20.64
N PRO A 28 3.76 1.45 -21.45
CA PRO A 28 3.13 0.16 -21.75
C PRO A 28 3.94 -0.73 -22.72
N ASP A 29 4.73 -0.13 -23.60
CA ASP A 29 5.47 -0.86 -24.67
C ASP A 29 6.93 -1.20 -24.28
N THR A 30 7.31 -0.99 -23.01
CA THR A 30 8.66 -1.31 -22.53
C THR A 30 8.69 -2.72 -21.94
N ASP A 31 9.79 -3.43 -22.16
CA ASP A 31 10.12 -4.66 -21.41
C ASP A 31 10.96 -4.34 -20.16
N ASN A 32 11.28 -3.06 -19.90
CA ASN A 32 12.07 -2.67 -18.74
C ASN A 32 11.21 -2.68 -17.46
N PRO A 33 11.53 -3.52 -16.45
CA PRO A 33 10.76 -3.60 -15.22
C PRO A 33 10.92 -2.38 -14.29
N ASP A 34 11.86 -1.47 -14.57
CA ASP A 34 11.97 -0.17 -13.88
C ASP A 34 10.98 0.86 -14.42
N GLU A 35 10.43 0.65 -15.62
CA GLU A 35 9.57 1.61 -16.32
C GLU A 35 8.10 1.19 -16.41
N ASN A 36 7.78 -0.03 -15.97
CA ASN A 36 6.45 -0.58 -15.98
C ASN A 36 6.23 -1.60 -14.85
N LEU A 37 5.17 -1.40 -14.06
CA LEU A 37 4.86 -2.27 -12.91
C LEU A 37 4.46 -3.70 -13.32
N ILE A 38 3.75 -3.88 -14.43
CA ILE A 38 3.37 -5.21 -14.92
C ILE A 38 4.63 -6.01 -15.29
N GLN A 39 5.58 -5.37 -15.99
CA GLN A 39 6.87 -5.99 -16.29
C GLN A 39 7.63 -6.36 -15.01
N ARG A 40 7.63 -5.48 -14.00
CA ARG A 40 8.21 -5.82 -12.69
C ARG A 40 7.57 -7.05 -12.06
N LEU A 41 6.24 -7.14 -12.10
CA LEU A 41 5.50 -8.26 -11.51
C LEU A 41 5.80 -9.57 -12.23
N ILE A 42 5.94 -9.55 -13.55
CA ILE A 42 6.22 -10.73 -14.37
C ILE A 42 7.66 -11.21 -14.21
N GLN A 43 8.63 -10.29 -14.19
CA GLN A 43 10.05 -10.62 -14.26
C GLN A 43 10.71 -10.86 -12.90
N THR A 44 9.99 -10.67 -11.79
CA THR A 44 10.56 -10.82 -10.44
C THR A 44 10.20 -12.18 -9.83
N ASP A 45 11.20 -13.05 -9.62
CA ASP A 45 11.04 -14.37 -8.98
C ASP A 45 10.87 -14.34 -7.46
N ARG A 46 10.63 -13.14 -6.89
CA ARG A 46 10.41 -12.95 -5.45
C ARG A 46 9.21 -12.05 -5.20
N PRO A 47 8.53 -12.20 -4.05
CA PRO A 47 7.51 -11.27 -3.62
C PRO A 47 8.03 -9.83 -3.63
N LEU A 48 7.31 -8.93 -4.32
CA LEU A 48 7.52 -7.49 -4.16
C LEU A 48 7.10 -7.07 -2.76
N ARG A 49 7.75 -6.02 -2.24
CA ARG A 49 7.43 -5.41 -0.95
C ARG A 49 6.71 -4.10 -1.22
N VAL A 50 5.41 -4.08 -0.97
CA VAL A 50 4.52 -2.95 -1.28
C VAL A 50 4.27 -2.15 -0.02
N LYS A 51 4.80 -0.93 0.01
CA LYS A 51 4.80 -0.07 1.19
C LYS A 51 3.57 0.83 1.24
N LEU A 52 2.95 0.94 2.42
CA LEU A 52 2.01 1.99 2.78
C LEU A 52 2.47 2.65 4.07
N GLY A 53 2.68 3.96 4.03
CA GLY A 53 2.94 4.77 5.23
C GLY A 53 1.64 5.17 5.91
N ILE A 54 1.61 5.10 7.23
CA ILE A 54 0.49 5.48 8.07
C ILE A 54 0.97 6.52 9.07
N ASP A 55 0.26 7.63 9.15
CA ASP A 55 0.48 8.66 10.17
C ASP A 55 -0.54 8.46 11.31
N PRO A 56 -0.13 7.93 12.48
CA PRO A 56 -1.03 7.62 13.59
C PRO A 56 -1.45 8.87 14.38
N THR A 57 -1.74 9.98 13.70
CA THR A 57 -2.20 11.24 14.30
C THR A 57 -3.64 11.19 14.77
N GLY A 58 -4.42 10.20 14.31
CA GLY A 58 -5.73 9.84 14.84
C GLY A 58 -5.84 8.33 15.05
N SER A 59 -6.80 7.90 15.88
CA SER A 59 -7.02 6.49 16.19
C SER A 59 -7.82 5.73 15.13
N ASP A 60 -8.66 6.43 14.34
CA ASP A 60 -9.67 5.80 13.50
C ASP A 60 -9.43 5.94 12.01
N ILE A 61 -9.59 4.81 11.33
CA ILE A 61 -9.63 4.72 9.88
C ILE A 61 -11.03 5.13 9.40
N HIS A 62 -11.09 6.24 8.66
CA HIS A 62 -12.26 6.53 7.83
C HIS A 62 -12.19 5.81 6.48
N LEU A 63 -13.32 5.73 5.78
CA LEU A 63 -13.46 5.04 4.49
C LEU A 63 -12.40 5.43 3.44
N GLY A 64 -11.89 6.67 3.46
CA GLY A 64 -10.80 7.10 2.59
C GLY A 64 -9.53 6.24 2.65
N HIS A 65 -9.15 5.68 3.81
CA HIS A 65 -7.96 4.81 3.89
C HIS A 65 -8.26 3.37 3.44
N SER A 66 -9.53 3.00 3.23
CA SER A 66 -9.87 1.64 2.81
C SER A 66 -9.37 1.33 1.41
N ILE A 67 -9.25 2.33 0.53
CA ILE A 67 -8.77 2.15 -0.86
C ILE A 67 -7.31 1.68 -0.89
N PRO A 68 -6.33 2.39 -0.28
CA PRO A 68 -4.95 1.91 -0.27
C PRO A 68 -4.79 0.58 0.46
N VAL A 69 -5.51 0.35 1.56
CA VAL A 69 -5.45 -0.94 2.29
C VAL A 69 -6.00 -2.09 1.44
N ARG A 70 -7.11 -1.89 0.72
CA ARG A 70 -7.64 -2.89 -0.23
C ARG A 70 -6.68 -3.14 -1.40
N LYS A 71 -5.95 -2.12 -1.86
CA LYS A 71 -4.91 -2.31 -2.88
C LYS A 71 -3.77 -3.18 -2.34
N MET A 72 -3.32 -2.94 -1.11
CA MET A 72 -2.34 -3.82 -0.46
C MET A 72 -2.85 -5.25 -0.35
N ARG A 73 -4.13 -5.46 -0.01
CA ARG A 73 -4.73 -6.79 0.00
C ARG A 73 -4.66 -7.47 -1.37
N ALA A 74 -4.98 -6.75 -2.45
CA ALA A 74 -4.84 -7.29 -3.80
C ALA A 74 -3.40 -7.73 -4.12
N PHE A 75 -2.39 -6.99 -3.64
CA PHE A 75 -1.00 -7.41 -3.74
C PHE A 75 -0.69 -8.66 -2.88
N GLN A 76 -1.26 -8.79 -1.68
CA GLN A 76 -1.12 -10.01 -0.87
C GLN A 76 -1.72 -11.23 -1.58
N ASP A 77 -2.93 -11.08 -2.13
CA ASP A 77 -3.61 -12.13 -2.90
C ASP A 77 -2.83 -12.52 -4.16
N ALA A 78 -2.13 -11.56 -4.79
CA ALA A 78 -1.21 -11.79 -5.91
C ALA A 78 0.15 -12.37 -5.50
N GLY A 79 0.36 -12.65 -4.22
CA GLY A 79 1.59 -13.30 -3.77
C GLY A 79 2.72 -12.35 -3.39
N HIS A 80 2.43 -11.09 -3.08
CA HIS A 80 3.40 -10.10 -2.60
C HIS A 80 3.31 -9.84 -1.09
N THR A 81 4.21 -9.01 -0.58
CA THR A 81 4.29 -8.65 0.84
C THR A 81 3.79 -7.23 1.05
N ALA A 82 2.76 -7.08 1.86
CA ALA A 82 2.29 -5.79 2.36
C ALA A 82 3.24 -5.29 3.45
N VAL A 83 3.76 -4.07 3.32
CA VAL A 83 4.63 -3.43 4.32
C VAL A 83 3.93 -2.19 4.87
N LEU A 84 3.40 -2.29 6.09
CA LEU A 84 2.82 -1.16 6.80
C LEU A 84 3.93 -0.45 7.57
N ILE A 85 4.14 0.84 7.30
CA ILE A 85 5.10 1.67 8.03
C ILE A 85 4.34 2.65 8.91
N ILE A 86 4.46 2.49 10.21
CA ILE A 86 3.85 3.35 11.22
C ILE A 86 4.82 4.50 11.49
N GLY A 87 4.44 5.71 11.09
CA GLY A 87 5.25 6.91 11.29
C GLY A 87 5.27 7.35 12.74
N ASP A 88 6.31 6.99 13.49
CA ASP A 88 6.54 7.44 14.87
C ASP A 88 7.13 8.87 14.94
N PHE A 89 7.94 9.25 13.96
CA PHE A 89 8.63 10.54 13.87
C PHE A 89 7.82 11.62 13.14
N THR A 90 7.08 11.25 12.08
CA THR A 90 6.24 12.18 11.32
C THR A 90 5.04 12.69 12.11
N ALA A 91 4.47 11.85 12.99
CA ALA A 91 3.39 12.25 13.89
C ALA A 91 3.85 13.29 14.93
N ARG A 92 5.14 13.29 15.29
CA ARG A 92 5.72 14.22 16.29
C ARG A 92 6.07 15.59 15.72
N ILE A 93 6.46 15.65 14.45
CA ILE A 93 6.78 16.91 13.74
C ILE A 93 5.53 17.52 13.10
N GLY A 94 4.62 16.67 12.59
CA GLY A 94 3.45 17.09 11.82
C GLY A 94 3.82 17.37 10.37
N ASP A 95 3.05 16.82 9.42
CA ASP A 95 3.13 17.22 8.01
C ASP A 95 2.43 18.59 7.84
N PRO A 96 3.15 19.67 7.45
CA PRO A 96 2.60 21.00 7.32
C PRO A 96 1.74 21.19 6.06
N THR A 97 1.62 20.18 5.19
CA THR A 97 0.81 20.32 3.98
C THR A 97 -0.68 20.55 4.29
N GLY A 98 -1.13 21.79 4.11
CA GLY A 98 -2.53 22.14 3.91
C GLY A 98 -3.39 22.44 5.15
N LYS A 99 -2.84 22.57 6.36
CA LYS A 99 -3.63 22.94 7.56
C LYS A 99 -3.03 24.10 8.35
N SER A 100 -3.87 25.10 8.65
CA SER A 100 -3.52 26.37 9.31
C SER A 100 -3.45 26.29 10.84
N GLU A 101 -3.78 25.15 11.44
CA GLU A 101 -3.76 24.95 12.90
C GLU A 101 -2.56 24.09 13.31
N VAL A 102 -1.87 24.53 14.37
CA VAL A 102 -0.75 23.79 14.97
C VAL A 102 -1.26 22.45 15.48
N ARG A 103 -0.80 21.34 14.88
CA ARG A 103 -1.20 19.98 15.30
C ARG A 103 -0.75 19.75 16.75
N GLN A 104 -1.65 19.18 17.55
CA GLN A 104 -1.33 18.76 18.92
C GLN A 104 -0.27 17.65 18.88
N GLN A 105 0.86 17.84 19.56
CA GLN A 105 1.91 16.83 19.63
C GLN A 105 1.41 15.63 20.44
N LEU A 106 1.43 14.44 19.85
CA LEU A 106 1.09 13.19 20.53
C LEU A 106 2.28 12.65 21.31
N THR A 107 2.02 12.05 22.47
CA THR A 107 3.05 11.30 23.22
C THR A 107 3.35 9.96 22.53
N PRO A 108 4.53 9.36 22.75
CA PRO A 108 4.85 8.03 22.22
C PRO A 108 3.82 6.96 22.57
N GLU A 109 3.23 7.02 23.76
CA GLU A 109 2.19 6.08 24.22
C GLU A 109 0.89 6.25 23.43
N GLN A 110 0.51 7.50 23.14
CA GLN A 110 -0.66 7.80 22.30
C GLN A 110 -0.44 7.31 20.87
N VAL A 111 0.74 7.54 20.31
CA VAL A 111 1.12 7.02 18.98
C VAL A 111 1.04 5.49 18.95
N ALA A 112 1.59 4.80 19.96
CA ALA A 112 1.52 3.36 20.05
C ALA A 112 0.07 2.83 20.17
N LYS A 113 -0.77 3.49 20.96
CA LYS A 113 -2.20 3.14 21.10
C LYS A 113 -2.98 3.35 19.80
N ASN A 114 -2.72 4.45 19.09
CA ASN A 114 -3.34 4.73 17.79
C ASN A 114 -2.91 3.69 16.76
N ALA A 115 -1.64 3.33 16.72
CA ALA A 115 -1.12 2.29 15.84
C ALA A 115 -1.76 0.93 16.10
N GLN A 116 -1.91 0.52 17.37
CA GLN A 116 -2.60 -0.73 17.73
C GLN A 116 -4.07 -0.72 17.27
N THR A 117 -4.77 0.39 17.48
CA THR A 117 -6.16 0.56 17.02
C THR A 117 -6.24 0.46 15.49
N TYR A 118 -5.34 1.14 14.77
CA TYR A 118 -5.27 1.07 13.32
C TYR A 118 -5.06 -0.38 12.83
N LEU A 119 -4.09 -1.10 13.41
CA LEU A 119 -3.78 -2.48 13.05
C LEU A 119 -4.99 -3.40 13.26
N ALA A 120 -5.73 -3.22 14.36
CA ALA A 120 -6.97 -3.95 14.60
C ALA A 120 -8.05 -3.66 13.55
N GLN A 121 -8.15 -2.41 13.09
CA GLN A 121 -9.12 -2.00 12.07
C GLN A 121 -8.79 -2.49 10.65
N VAL A 122 -7.50 -2.64 10.29
CA VAL A 122 -7.11 -3.20 8.98
C VAL A 122 -7.04 -4.72 8.94
N ARG A 123 -6.98 -5.38 10.10
CA ARG A 123 -6.94 -6.85 10.21
C ARG A 123 -8.04 -7.59 9.43
N PRO A 124 -9.30 -7.11 9.36
CA PRO A 124 -10.33 -7.76 8.56
C PRO A 124 -10.11 -7.67 7.04
N ILE A 125 -9.21 -6.78 6.58
CA ILE A 125 -8.95 -6.53 5.16
C ILE A 125 -7.66 -7.22 4.74
N LEU A 126 -6.57 -7.01 5.48
CA LEU A 126 -5.26 -7.57 5.17
C LEU A 126 -5.11 -8.99 5.71
N ASP A 127 -4.26 -9.77 5.06
CA ASP A 127 -3.84 -11.07 5.55
C ASP A 127 -2.72 -10.89 6.60
N PHE A 128 -3.04 -11.25 7.85
CA PHE A 128 -2.11 -11.23 8.98
C PHE A 128 -1.56 -12.62 9.33
N ASP A 129 -2.15 -13.68 8.77
CA ASP A 129 -1.98 -15.03 9.28
C ASP A 129 -1.03 -15.83 8.37
N THR A 130 -0.92 -15.48 7.08
CA THR A 130 0.02 -16.13 6.17
C THR A 130 1.45 -15.58 6.36
N PRO A 131 2.45 -16.44 6.66
CA PRO A 131 3.84 -16.02 6.81
C PRO A 131 4.38 -15.30 5.57
N GLY A 132 5.08 -14.17 5.79
CA GLY A 132 5.69 -13.38 4.71
C GLY A 132 4.72 -12.50 3.90
N ARG A 133 3.41 -12.50 4.22
CA ARG A 133 2.43 -11.63 3.55
C ARG A 133 2.32 -10.24 4.16
N LEU A 134 2.75 -10.06 5.40
CA LEU A 134 2.67 -8.78 6.11
C LEU A 134 3.97 -8.50 6.88
N GLU A 135 4.47 -7.29 6.72
CA GLU A 135 5.47 -6.69 7.60
C GLU A 135 4.87 -5.41 8.21
N VAL A 136 4.97 -5.27 9.53
CA VAL A 136 4.67 -4.01 10.23
C VAL A 136 5.98 -3.45 10.75
N ARG A 137 6.27 -2.19 10.42
CA ARG A 137 7.51 -1.49 10.75
C ARG A 137 7.25 -0.13 11.36
#